data_AF-A0A964U4Y4-F1
#
_entry.id   AF-A0A964U4Y4-F1
#
_cell.length_a   1.000
_cell.length_b   1.000
_cell.length_c   1.000
_cell.angle_alpha   90.00
_cell.angle_beta   90.00
_cell.angle_gamma   90.00
#
_symmetry.space_group_name_H-M   'P 1'
#
loop_
_entity.id
_entity.type
_entity.pdbx_description
1 polymer ?
#
loop_
_entity_poly.entity_id
_entity_poly.type
_entity_poly.pdbx_seq_one_letter_code
_entity_poly.pdbx_strand_id
1 'polypeptide(L)'
;MGEPGVNLPPKPVKPDLDNDRVATILRDIECPGCGYNLRGLLGPIVDCPECGQRCDVPRMVAARWTGPWWKAPGFNTVLMPTAWLLVSFIVIVIVSVSLQANLATIAVPLVFIATTGFFGYLLWRAWMLFGSMRGVWLALLGPVILAGYGVGVVGVIVFILGSILTVVDVINRSAWSWEQGWLIGGNTLLVLVCGVIVWGCRMGERFIARQCINRYLAKRRGLVA
;
A
#
# COMPACT_ATOMS: atom_id res chain seq x y z
N MET A 1 -26.29 -41.02 -24.92
CA MET A 1 -27.30 -40.11 -24.33
C MET A 1 -26.56 -39.28 -23.29
N GLY A 2 -26.24 -38.04 -23.62
CA GLY A 2 -25.55 -37.13 -22.68
C GLY A 2 -26.58 -36.44 -21.79
N GLU A 3 -26.34 -36.44 -20.49
CA GLU A 3 -27.21 -35.74 -19.55
C GLU A 3 -27.16 -34.22 -19.83
N PRO A 4 -28.31 -33.54 -19.90
CA PRO A 4 -28.35 -32.08 -20.02
C PRO A 4 -27.69 -31.48 -18.77
N GLY A 5 -26.54 -30.83 -18.97
CA GLY A 5 -25.79 -30.18 -17.91
C GLY A 5 -26.68 -29.17 -17.18
N VAL A 6 -26.93 -29.44 -15.90
CA VAL A 6 -27.70 -28.55 -15.02
C VAL A 6 -26.96 -27.22 -14.91
N ASN A 7 -27.55 -26.19 -15.51
CA ASN A 7 -27.04 -24.83 -15.47
C ASN A 7 -27.29 -24.27 -14.06
N LEU A 8 -26.36 -24.54 -13.14
CA LEU A 8 -26.47 -24.04 -11.78
C LEU A 8 -26.43 -22.51 -11.81
N PRO A 9 -27.33 -21.84 -11.06
CA PRO A 9 -27.29 -20.39 -10.94
C PRO A 9 -25.90 -19.97 -10.40
N PRO A 10 -25.35 -18.84 -10.88
CA PRO A 10 -24.05 -18.37 -10.43
C PRO A 10 -24.06 -18.23 -8.91
N LYS A 11 -23.06 -18.84 -8.25
CA LYS A 11 -22.92 -18.80 -6.80
C LYS A 11 -22.94 -17.33 -6.34
N PRO A 12 -23.81 -16.94 -5.40
CA PRO A 12 -23.88 -15.56 -4.95
C PRO A 12 -22.52 -15.14 -4.39
N VAL A 13 -21.92 -14.12 -5.00
CA VAL A 13 -20.66 -13.55 -4.53
C VAL A 13 -20.95 -12.89 -3.19
N LYS A 14 -20.32 -13.40 -2.11
CA LYS A 14 -20.44 -12.76 -0.79
C LYS A 14 -20.05 -11.28 -0.94
N PRO A 15 -20.88 -10.34 -0.47
CA PRO A 15 -20.52 -8.93 -0.45
C PRO A 15 -19.28 -8.78 0.42
N ASP A 16 -18.15 -8.49 -0.21
CA ASP A 16 -16.93 -8.09 0.47
C ASP A 16 -17.21 -6.70 1.07
N LEU A 17 -17.12 -6.57 2.40
CA LEU A 17 -17.52 -5.36 3.12
C LEU A 17 -16.74 -4.12 2.62
N ASP A 18 -15.53 -4.30 2.09
CA ASP A 18 -14.72 -3.22 1.49
C ASP A 18 -15.23 -2.80 0.10
N ASN A 19 -15.98 -3.66 -0.60
CA ASN A 19 -16.65 -3.32 -1.86
C ASN A 19 -17.84 -2.37 -1.65
N ASP A 20 -18.38 -2.28 -0.43
CA ASP A 20 -19.52 -1.42 -0.14
C ASP A 20 -19.16 0.07 -0.29
N ARG A 21 -17.93 0.48 0.08
CA ARG A 21 -17.49 1.87 -0.07
C ARG A 21 -17.37 2.30 -1.53
N VAL A 22 -16.75 1.45 -2.35
CA VAL A 22 -16.66 1.70 -3.79
C VAL A 22 -18.05 1.71 -4.42
N ALA A 23 -18.94 0.81 -3.98
CA ALA A 23 -20.32 0.79 -4.44
C ALA A 23 -21.07 2.08 -4.06
N THR A 24 -20.90 2.61 -2.85
CA THR A 24 -21.47 3.90 -2.43
C THR A 24 -20.96 5.03 -3.30
N ILE A 25 -19.63 5.16 -3.46
CA ILE A 25 -19.05 6.21 -4.31
C ILE A 25 -19.57 6.10 -5.76
N LEU A 26 -19.65 4.89 -6.31
CA LEU A 26 -20.18 4.66 -7.67
C LEU A 26 -21.67 5.04 -7.83
N ARG A 27 -22.47 4.98 -6.77
CA ARG A 27 -23.89 5.38 -6.81
C ARG A 27 -24.07 6.89 -6.87
N ASP A 28 -23.11 7.63 -6.30
CA ASP A 28 -23.18 9.06 -6.10
C ASP A 28 -22.23 9.83 -7.04
N ILE A 29 -21.69 9.19 -8.08
CA ILE A 29 -20.82 9.86 -9.05
C ILE A 29 -21.62 10.75 -9.98
N GLU A 30 -21.24 12.02 -10.01
CA GLU A 30 -21.88 13.05 -10.81
C GLU A 30 -20.89 13.60 -11.84
N CYS A 31 -21.40 13.90 -13.04
CA CYS A 31 -20.63 14.55 -14.09
C CYS A 31 -20.09 15.90 -13.60
N PRO A 32 -18.78 16.20 -13.75
CA PRO A 32 -18.21 17.45 -13.29
C PRO A 32 -18.70 18.68 -14.07
N GLY A 33 -19.29 18.50 -15.25
CA GLY A 33 -19.80 19.59 -16.09
C GLY A 33 -21.24 19.99 -15.76
N CYS A 34 -22.16 19.04 -15.66
CA CYS A 34 -23.60 19.31 -15.48
C CYS A 34 -24.23 18.73 -14.21
N GLY A 35 -23.47 18.00 -13.39
CA GLY A 35 -23.98 17.38 -12.17
C GLY A 35 -24.82 16.10 -12.38
N TYR A 36 -25.05 15.67 -13.63
CA TYR A 36 -25.82 14.45 -13.92
C TYR A 36 -25.20 13.20 -13.27
N ASN A 37 -26.02 12.38 -12.63
CA ASN A 37 -25.57 11.15 -11.97
C ASN A 37 -25.22 10.06 -13.01
N LEU A 38 -23.96 9.64 -13.07
CA LEU A 38 -23.44 8.66 -14.05
C LEU A 38 -23.69 7.20 -13.64
N ARG A 39 -24.59 6.96 -12.67
CA ARG A 39 -24.95 5.62 -12.22
C ARG A 39 -25.55 4.79 -13.35
N GLY A 40 -25.14 3.52 -13.42
CA GLY A 40 -25.68 2.55 -14.39
C GLY A 40 -25.00 2.57 -15.76
N LEU A 41 -24.19 3.59 -16.08
CA LEU A 41 -23.42 3.62 -17.33
C LEU A 41 -22.28 2.58 -17.30
N LEU A 42 -22.18 1.82 -18.38
CA LEU A 42 -21.19 0.75 -18.58
C LEU A 42 -19.89 1.31 -19.18
N GLY A 43 -18.76 0.67 -18.88
CA GLY A 43 -17.43 1.10 -19.37
C GLY A 43 -16.69 2.03 -18.41
N PRO A 44 -15.36 2.23 -18.55
CA PRO A 44 -14.55 3.00 -17.59
C PRO A 44 -14.63 4.50 -17.89
N ILE A 45 -14.73 4.82 -19.18
CA ILE A 45 -14.88 6.14 -19.73
C ILE A 45 -16.29 6.19 -20.30
N VAL A 46 -17.11 7.09 -19.80
CA VAL A 46 -18.51 7.25 -20.19
C VAL A 46 -18.73 8.68 -20.66
N ASP A 47 -19.49 8.86 -21.73
CA ASP A 47 -19.90 10.19 -22.16
C ASP A 47 -21.20 10.57 -21.42
N CYS A 48 -21.23 11.77 -20.85
CA CYS A 48 -22.40 12.24 -20.12
C CYS A 48 -23.58 12.44 -21.10
N PRO A 49 -24.77 11.87 -20.83
CA PRO A 49 -25.90 11.98 -21.74
C PRO A 49 -26.46 13.41 -21.84
N GLU A 50 -26.27 14.24 -20.82
CA GLU A 50 -26.79 15.61 -20.78
C GLU A 50 -25.87 16.61 -21.50
N CYS A 51 -24.57 16.56 -21.21
CA CYS A 51 -23.62 17.57 -21.71
C CYS A 51 -22.55 17.03 -22.68
N GLY A 52 -22.55 15.73 -22.98
CA GLY A 52 -21.56 15.09 -23.86
C GLY A 52 -20.15 15.01 -23.27
N GLN A 53 -19.92 15.45 -22.02
CA GLN A 53 -18.58 15.43 -21.43
C GLN A 53 -18.10 14.01 -21.18
N ARG A 54 -16.89 13.71 -21.65
CA ARG A 54 -16.20 12.43 -21.44
C ARG A 54 -15.68 12.32 -20.00
N CYS A 55 -16.18 11.35 -19.25
CA CYS A 55 -15.91 11.15 -17.83
C CYS A 55 -15.15 9.84 -17.56
N ASP A 56 -14.00 9.92 -16.89
CA ASP A 56 -13.23 8.75 -16.42
C ASP A 56 -13.72 8.35 -15.02
N VAL A 57 -14.64 7.39 -14.98
CA VAL A 57 -15.31 6.98 -13.73
C VAL A 57 -14.32 6.41 -12.72
N PRO A 58 -13.36 5.53 -13.08
CA PRO A 58 -12.32 5.09 -12.15
C PRO A 58 -11.55 6.23 -11.51
N ARG A 59 -11.12 7.22 -12.29
CA ARG A 59 -10.41 8.39 -11.77
C ARG A 59 -11.28 9.21 -10.82
N MET A 60 -12.58 9.34 -11.11
CA MET A 60 -13.54 10.05 -10.25
C MET A 60 -13.79 9.30 -8.93
N VAL A 61 -13.96 7.97 -8.95
CA VAL A 61 -14.06 7.16 -7.73
C VAL A 61 -12.80 7.34 -6.88
N ALA A 62 -11.63 7.23 -7.51
CA ALA A 62 -10.34 7.33 -6.85
C ALA A 62 -10.11 8.73 -6.24
N ALA A 63 -10.64 9.79 -6.85
CA ALA A 63 -10.59 11.14 -6.32
C ALA A 63 -11.52 11.35 -5.12
N ARG A 64 -12.67 10.67 -5.09
CA ARG A 64 -13.66 10.72 -3.98
C ARG A 64 -13.41 9.70 -2.88
N TRP A 65 -12.30 8.96 -2.92
CA TRP A 65 -11.97 7.98 -1.89
C TRP A 65 -11.64 8.67 -0.55
N THR A 66 -12.51 8.48 0.45
CA THR A 66 -12.36 9.03 1.81
C THR A 66 -11.83 8.00 2.83
N GLY A 67 -11.71 6.73 2.43
CA GLY A 67 -11.22 5.67 3.30
C GLY A 67 -9.70 5.70 3.52
N PRO A 68 -9.19 4.92 4.49
CA PRO A 68 -7.78 4.60 4.55
C PRO A 68 -7.35 3.93 3.22
N TRP A 69 -6.22 4.35 2.66
CA TRP A 69 -5.80 3.89 1.32
C TRP A 69 -5.39 2.42 1.31
N TRP A 70 -4.85 1.92 2.41
CA TRP A 70 -4.62 0.49 2.63
C TRP A 70 -5.87 -0.40 2.61
N LYS A 71 -7.09 0.17 2.72
CA LYS A 71 -8.37 -0.55 2.56
C LYS A 71 -8.92 -0.50 1.13
N ALA A 72 -8.17 0.04 0.17
CA ALA A 72 -8.61 0.03 -1.22
C ALA A 72 -8.72 -1.40 -1.74
N PRO A 73 -9.73 -1.72 -2.58
CA PRO A 73 -9.90 -3.08 -3.10
C PRO A 73 -8.68 -3.50 -3.92
N GLY A 74 -8.17 -4.70 -3.62
CA GLY A 74 -6.96 -5.25 -4.26
C GLY A 74 -5.63 -4.76 -3.68
N PHE A 75 -5.64 -3.79 -2.75
CA PHE A 75 -4.42 -3.27 -2.12
C PHE A 75 -3.68 -4.36 -1.35
N ASN A 76 -4.41 -5.17 -0.55
CA ASN A 76 -3.83 -6.29 0.21
C ASN A 76 -3.09 -7.29 -0.68
N THR A 77 -3.59 -7.56 -1.88
CA THR A 77 -2.94 -8.47 -2.83
C THR A 77 -1.59 -7.93 -3.30
N VAL A 78 -1.48 -6.61 -3.49
CA VAL A 78 -0.24 -5.94 -3.90
C VAL A 78 0.75 -5.82 -2.75
N LEU A 79 0.25 -5.66 -1.51
CA LEU A 79 1.08 -5.50 -0.32
C LEU A 79 1.51 -6.83 0.32
N MET A 80 0.87 -7.96 -0.04
CA MET A 80 1.22 -9.28 0.48
C MET A 80 2.72 -9.65 0.33
N PRO A 81 3.40 -9.38 -0.80
CA PRO A 81 4.85 -9.56 -0.91
C PRO A 81 5.63 -8.75 0.14
N THR A 82 5.15 -7.56 0.48
CA THR A 82 5.79 -6.71 1.49
C THR A 82 5.67 -7.32 2.89
N ALA A 83 4.46 -7.74 3.26
CA ALA A 83 4.22 -8.39 4.55
C ALA A 83 5.06 -9.67 4.67
N TRP A 84 5.17 -10.45 3.59
CA TRP A 84 6.00 -11.66 3.58
C TRP A 84 7.49 -11.36 3.77
N LEU A 85 8.02 -10.32 3.10
CA LEU A 85 9.43 -9.92 3.28
C LEU A 85 9.73 -9.55 4.74
N LEU A 86 8.83 -8.80 5.40
CA LEU A 86 9.00 -8.48 6.82
C LEU A 86 9.02 -9.71 7.70
N VAL A 87 8.04 -10.61 7.54
CA VAL A 87 7.95 -11.85 8.32
C VAL A 87 9.19 -12.71 8.09
N SER A 88 9.62 -12.86 6.84
CA SER A 88 10.78 -13.65 6.48
C SER A 88 12.08 -13.07 7.06
N PHE A 89 12.23 -11.74 7.04
CA PHE A 89 13.37 -11.07 7.67
C PHE A 89 13.41 -11.34 9.18
N ILE A 90 12.28 -11.20 9.88
CA ILE A 90 12.19 -11.48 11.32
C ILE A 90 12.55 -12.95 11.61
N VAL A 91 12.01 -13.88 10.82
CA VAL A 91 12.31 -15.32 10.97
C VAL A 91 13.80 -15.59 10.76
N ILE A 92 14.43 -15.02 9.73
CA ILE A 92 15.86 -15.18 9.46
C ILE A 92 16.70 -14.66 10.63
N VAL A 93 16.36 -13.49 11.19
CA VAL A 93 17.06 -12.93 12.36
C VAL A 93 16.92 -13.83 13.58
N ILE A 94 15.71 -14.29 13.89
CA ILE A 94 15.46 -15.20 15.03
C ILE A 94 16.25 -16.50 14.87
N VAL A 95 16.18 -17.11 13.68
CA VAL A 95 16.92 -18.35 13.36
C VAL A 95 18.42 -18.15 13.49
N SER A 96 18.95 -17.02 13.01
CA SER A 96 20.39 -16.70 13.06
C SER A 96 20.90 -16.48 14.49
N VAL A 97 20.08 -15.92 15.38
CA VAL A 97 20.45 -15.68 16.79
C VAL A 97 20.27 -16.93 17.65
N SER A 98 19.30 -17.80 17.31
CA SER A 98 18.90 -18.93 18.17
C SER A 98 19.64 -20.24 17.86
N LEU A 99 20.19 -20.39 16.66
CA LEU A 99 20.88 -21.62 16.26
C LEU A 99 22.38 -21.55 16.57
N GLN A 100 22.94 -22.71 16.97
CA GLN A 100 24.38 -22.90 16.95
C GLN A 100 24.92 -22.65 15.53
N ALA A 101 26.16 -22.16 15.44
CA ALA A 101 26.78 -21.75 14.17
C ALA A 101 26.65 -22.82 13.05
N ASN A 102 26.81 -24.11 13.40
CA ASN A 102 26.75 -25.21 12.44
C ASN A 102 25.34 -25.51 11.90
N LEU A 103 24.28 -25.21 12.66
CA LEU A 103 22.90 -25.38 12.19
C LEU A 103 22.44 -24.14 11.41
N ALA A 104 22.94 -22.96 11.77
CA ALA A 104 22.63 -21.71 11.08
C ALA A 104 23.11 -21.71 9.61
N THR A 105 24.27 -22.33 9.32
CA THR A 105 24.82 -22.40 7.94
C THR A 105 23.93 -23.14 6.96
N ILE A 106 23.11 -24.10 7.41
CA ILE A 106 22.17 -24.84 6.56
C ILE A 106 20.77 -24.23 6.62
N ALA A 107 20.32 -23.84 7.81
CA ALA A 107 18.96 -23.32 8.01
C ALA A 107 18.73 -21.99 7.28
N VAL A 108 19.69 -21.07 7.34
CA VAL A 108 19.53 -19.72 6.75
C VAL A 108 19.38 -19.78 5.21
N PRO A 109 20.22 -20.51 4.44
CA PRO A 109 20.02 -20.66 3.00
C PRO A 109 18.67 -21.30 2.63
N LEU A 110 18.22 -22.31 3.38
CA LEU A 110 16.93 -22.96 3.10
C LEU A 110 15.75 -21.98 3.30
N VAL A 111 15.76 -21.21 4.39
CA VAL A 111 14.76 -20.16 4.63
C VAL A 111 14.82 -19.11 3.54
N PHE A 112 16.02 -18.73 3.08
CA PHE A 112 16.20 -17.75 2.01
C PHE A 112 15.62 -18.24 0.67
N ILE A 113 15.88 -19.49 0.28
CA ILE A 113 15.34 -20.09 -0.95
C ILE A 113 13.81 -20.15 -0.88
N ALA A 114 13.24 -20.65 0.22
CA ALA A 114 11.79 -20.73 0.42
C ALA A 114 11.14 -19.33 0.36
N THR A 115 11.77 -18.35 1.01
CA THR A 115 11.32 -16.96 1.00
C THR A 115 11.33 -16.37 -0.41
N THR A 116 12.40 -16.59 -1.16
CA THR A 116 12.57 -16.06 -2.53
C THR A 116 11.56 -16.69 -3.49
N GLY A 117 11.33 -18.01 -3.39
CA GLY A 117 10.33 -18.71 -4.19
C GLY A 117 8.92 -18.20 -3.92
N PHE A 118 8.54 -18.04 -2.65
CA PHE A 118 7.23 -17.50 -2.29
C PHE A 118 7.07 -16.02 -2.70
N PHE A 119 8.13 -15.21 -2.57
CA PHE A 119 8.13 -13.84 -3.05
C PHE A 119 7.90 -13.77 -4.57
N GLY A 120 8.57 -14.62 -5.35
CA GLY A 120 8.34 -14.76 -6.79
C GLY A 120 6.89 -15.13 -7.12
N TYR A 121 6.29 -16.05 -6.36
CA TYR A 121 4.87 -16.40 -6.50
C TYR A 121 3.94 -15.21 -6.24
N LEU A 122 4.20 -14.41 -5.20
CA LEU A 122 3.39 -13.22 -4.91
C LEU A 122 3.53 -12.13 -5.99
N LEU A 123 4.74 -11.93 -6.54
CA LEU A 123 4.94 -11.05 -7.69
C LEU A 123 4.20 -11.56 -8.93
N TRP A 124 4.20 -12.87 -9.18
CA TRP A 124 3.42 -13.47 -10.25
C TRP A 124 1.91 -13.25 -10.05
N ARG A 125 1.39 -13.39 -8.82
CA ARG A 125 -0.02 -13.04 -8.54
C ARG A 125 -0.32 -11.56 -8.79
N ALA A 126 0.58 -10.66 -8.41
CA ALA A 126 0.43 -9.23 -8.68
C ALA A 126 0.45 -8.94 -10.20
N TRP A 127 1.31 -9.62 -10.95
CA TRP A 127 1.31 -9.56 -12.42
C TRP A 127 -0.02 -10.01 -13.01
N MET A 128 -0.54 -11.17 -12.59
CA MET A 128 -1.83 -11.70 -13.04
C MET A 128 -3.00 -10.77 -12.69
N LEU A 129 -2.98 -10.13 -11.52
CA LEU A 129 -4.02 -9.19 -11.11
C LEU A 129 -4.10 -7.96 -12.04
N PHE A 130 -2.94 -7.42 -12.43
CA PHE A 130 -2.84 -6.23 -13.28
C PHE A 130 -2.72 -6.53 -14.78
N GLY A 131 -2.52 -7.79 -15.16
CA GLY A 131 -2.30 -8.21 -16.56
C GLY A 131 -1.11 -7.51 -17.23
N SER A 132 -0.18 -6.97 -16.44
CA SER A 132 0.94 -6.16 -16.95
C SER A 132 2.06 -6.03 -15.91
N MET A 133 3.28 -5.73 -16.37
CA MET A 133 4.45 -5.49 -15.51
C MET A 133 4.23 -4.38 -14.47
N ARG A 134 3.23 -3.51 -14.67
CA ARG A 134 2.85 -2.47 -13.70
C ARG A 134 2.50 -3.06 -12.33
N GLY A 135 1.83 -4.22 -12.28
CA GLY A 135 1.49 -4.87 -11.00
C GLY A 135 2.72 -5.28 -10.20
N VAL A 136 3.75 -5.78 -10.88
CA VAL A 136 5.04 -6.16 -10.27
C VAL A 136 5.75 -4.91 -9.71
N TRP A 137 5.79 -3.82 -10.48
CA TRP A 137 6.38 -2.56 -10.01
C TRP A 137 5.67 -1.98 -8.78
N LEU A 138 4.33 -2.02 -8.75
CA LEU A 138 3.56 -1.59 -7.58
C LEU A 138 3.84 -2.47 -6.36
N ALA A 139 3.95 -3.79 -6.56
CA ALA A 139 4.30 -4.73 -5.50
C ALA A 139 5.71 -4.51 -4.95
N LEU A 140 6.69 -4.18 -5.81
CA LEU A 140 8.06 -3.84 -5.41
C LEU A 140 8.18 -2.46 -4.74
N LEU A 141 7.24 -1.54 -5.02
CA LEU A 141 7.20 -0.24 -4.36
C LEU A 141 6.69 -0.34 -2.91
N GLY A 142 5.85 -1.34 -2.61
CA GLY A 142 5.30 -1.59 -1.27
C GLY A 142 6.36 -1.68 -0.15
N PRO A 143 7.42 -2.51 -0.29
CA PRO A 143 8.49 -2.62 0.68
C PRO A 143 9.27 -1.32 0.87
N VAL A 144 9.49 -0.57 -0.21
CA VAL A 144 10.20 0.72 -0.15
C VAL A 144 9.39 1.74 0.67
N ILE A 145 8.07 1.81 0.43
CA ILE A 145 7.16 2.67 1.18
C ILE A 145 7.13 2.25 2.67
N LEU A 146 7.03 0.95 2.93
CA LEU A 146 6.97 0.46 4.31
C LEU A 146 8.27 0.67 5.07
N ALA A 147 9.41 0.45 4.43
CA ALA A 147 10.72 0.76 4.98
C ALA A 147 10.85 2.27 5.26
N GLY A 148 10.39 3.13 4.34
CA GLY A 148 10.35 4.58 4.56
C GLY A 148 9.50 4.99 5.75
N TYR A 149 8.32 4.38 5.94
CA TYR A 149 7.52 4.58 7.16
C TYR A 149 8.26 4.13 8.43
N GLY A 150 8.91 2.97 8.39
CA GLY A 150 9.71 2.46 9.50
C GLY A 150 10.83 3.42 9.89
N VAL A 151 11.64 3.84 8.91
CA VAL A 151 12.73 4.81 9.11
C VAL A 151 12.20 6.14 9.61
N GLY A 152 11.11 6.64 9.04
CA GLY A 152 10.49 7.89 9.46
C GLY A 152 10.01 7.86 10.91
N VAL A 153 9.29 6.82 11.30
CA VAL A 153 8.76 6.67 12.67
C VAL A 153 9.89 6.45 13.67
N VAL A 154 10.84 5.55 13.39
CA VAL A 154 12.00 5.30 14.25
C VAL A 154 12.82 6.58 14.41
N GLY A 155 13.07 7.32 13.32
CA GLY A 155 13.79 8.59 13.38
C GLY A 155 13.10 9.64 14.25
N VAL A 156 11.77 9.74 14.19
CA VAL A 156 10.99 10.63 15.09
C VAL A 156 11.11 10.18 16.55
N ILE A 157 11.04 8.88 16.84
CA ILE A 157 11.21 8.36 18.20
C ILE A 157 12.60 8.68 18.74
N VAL A 158 13.64 8.40 17.94
CA VAL A 158 15.04 8.71 18.30
C VAL A 158 15.22 10.20 18.54
N PHE A 159 14.61 11.06 17.72
CA PHE A 159 14.61 12.50 17.94
C PHE A 159 13.96 12.90 19.28
N ILE A 160 12.78 12.36 19.60
CA ILE A 160 12.06 12.69 20.84
C ILE A 160 12.93 12.31 22.04
N LEU A 161 13.46 11.09 22.04
CA LEU A 161 14.33 10.59 23.11
C LEU A 161 15.62 11.42 23.22
N GLY A 162 16.28 11.69 22.09
CA GLY A 162 17.48 12.53 22.05
C GLY A 162 17.23 13.95 22.57
N SER A 163 16.12 14.56 22.17
CA SER A 163 15.72 15.90 22.62
C SER A 163 15.46 15.95 24.12
N ILE A 164 14.80 14.93 24.68
CA ILE A 164 14.57 14.81 26.13
C ILE A 164 15.90 14.73 26.86
N LEU A 165 16.83 13.88 26.40
CA LEU A 165 18.14 13.73 27.02
C LEU A 165 18.96 15.03 26.96
N THR A 166 18.93 15.74 25.83
CA THR A 166 19.60 17.04 25.69
C THR A 166 19.01 18.08 26.63
N VAL A 167 17.67 18.15 26.77
CA VAL A 167 17.03 19.09 27.71
C VAL A 167 17.43 18.78 29.15
N VAL A 168 17.46 17.50 29.53
CA VAL A 168 17.91 17.07 30.87
C VAL A 168 19.37 17.48 31.12
N ASP A 169 20.27 17.29 30.14
CA ASP A 169 21.67 17.72 30.24
C ASP A 169 21.80 19.25 30.35
N VAL A 170 21.01 20.02 29.58
CA VAL A 170 20.98 21.48 29.65
C VAL A 170 20.49 21.97 31.02
N ILE A 171 19.48 21.34 31.61
CA ILE A 171 18.99 21.70 32.95
C ILE A 171 20.05 21.42 34.03
N ASN A 172 20.79 20.32 33.87
CA ASN A 172 21.82 19.92 34.83
C ASN A 172 23.11 20.74 34.71
N ARG A 173 23.37 21.37 33.55
CA ARG A 173 24.55 22.20 33.33
C ARG A 173 24.21 23.69 33.41
N SER A 174 24.98 24.45 34.19
CA SER A 174 24.75 25.90 34.35
C SER A 174 25.16 26.74 33.13
N ALA A 175 25.75 26.15 32.09
CA ALA A 175 26.23 26.87 30.91
C ALA A 175 25.91 26.11 29.62
N TRP A 176 25.34 26.84 28.66
CA TRP A 176 25.05 26.35 27.31
C TRP A 176 26.35 26.16 26.53
N SER A 177 26.59 24.97 25.98
CA SER A 177 27.74 24.71 25.11
C SER A 177 27.37 24.78 23.63
N TRP A 178 28.32 25.16 22.78
CA TRP A 178 28.14 25.18 21.32
C TRP A 178 27.84 23.78 20.75
N GLU A 179 28.30 22.71 21.42
CA GLU A 179 28.00 21.32 21.08
C GLU A 179 26.50 20.99 21.22
N GLN A 180 25.83 21.52 22.25
CA GLN A 180 24.38 21.36 22.43
C GLN A 180 23.60 22.03 21.28
N GLY A 181 24.10 23.16 20.76
CA GLY A 181 23.54 23.82 19.57
C GLY A 181 23.56 22.91 18.33
N TRP A 182 24.67 22.22 18.08
CA TRP A 182 24.77 21.26 16.96
C TRP A 182 23.85 20.06 17.14
N LEU A 183 23.74 19.51 18.35
CA LEU A 183 22.82 18.41 18.63
C LEU A 183 21.36 18.80 18.36
N ILE A 184 20.93 19.98 18.82
CA ILE A 184 19.58 20.50 18.57
C ILE A 184 19.35 20.75 17.08
N GLY A 185 20.32 21.35 16.39
CA GLY A 185 20.26 21.59 14.95
C GLY A 185 20.15 20.30 14.14
N GLY A 186 21.01 19.31 14.44
CA GLY A 186 21.02 18.00 13.77
C GLY A 186 19.73 17.22 14.02
N ASN A 187 19.23 17.23 15.26
CA ASN A 187 17.95 16.64 15.63
C ASN A 187 16.78 17.27 14.86
N THR A 188 16.75 18.60 14.76
CA THR A 188 15.71 19.33 14.01
C THR A 188 15.72 18.95 12.53
N LEU A 189 16.91 18.89 11.92
CA LEU A 189 17.08 18.46 10.54
C LEU A 189 16.60 17.01 10.33
N LEU A 190 16.92 16.11 11.26
CA LEU A 190 16.48 14.71 11.21
C LEU A 190 14.95 14.61 11.16
N VAL A 191 14.23 15.37 11.99
CA VAL A 191 12.76 15.38 11.98
C VAL A 191 12.20 15.88 10.66
N LEU A 192 12.78 16.94 10.09
CA LEU A 192 12.35 17.45 8.80
C LEU A 192 12.53 16.39 7.70
N VAL A 193 13.68 15.71 7.69
CA VAL A 193 13.95 14.61 6.73
C VAL A 193 12.96 13.46 6.94
N CYS A 194 12.75 13.00 8.18
CA CYS A 194 11.76 11.96 8.48
C CYS A 194 10.34 12.37 8.08
N GLY A 195 9.95 13.62 8.30
CA GLY A 195 8.67 14.18 7.90
C GLY A 195 8.47 14.15 6.38
N VAL A 196 9.49 14.55 5.62
CA VAL A 196 9.48 14.47 4.14
C VAL A 196 9.37 13.02 3.67
N ILE A 197 10.11 12.09 4.29
CA ILE A 197 10.03 10.66 3.97
C ILE A 197 8.61 10.12 4.20
N VAL A 198 8.02 10.38 5.37
CA VAL A 198 6.65 9.93 5.71
C VAL A 198 5.62 10.53 4.76
N TRP A 199 5.78 11.82 4.39
CA TRP A 199 4.93 12.46 3.39
C TRP A 199 5.04 11.81 2.01
N GLY A 200 6.26 11.51 1.56
CA GLY A 200 6.52 10.80 0.30
C GLY A 200 5.92 9.39 0.31
N CYS A 201 6.08 8.64 1.40
CA CYS A 201 5.47 7.33 1.59
C CYS A 201 3.94 7.39 1.51
N ARG A 202 3.32 8.42 2.09
CA ARG A 202 1.87 8.66 2.01
C ARG A 202 1.40 8.97 0.59
N MET A 203 2.19 9.69 -0.19
CA MET A 203 1.90 9.90 -1.62
C MET A 203 2.03 8.60 -2.41
N GLY A 204 3.03 7.76 -2.10
CA GLY A 204 3.21 6.44 -2.69
C GLY A 204 2.03 5.49 -2.39
N GLU A 205 1.58 5.41 -1.14
CA GLU A 205 0.41 4.61 -0.73
C GLU A 205 -0.85 5.02 -1.51
N ARG A 206 -1.11 6.33 -1.58
CA ARG A 206 -2.21 6.90 -2.37
C ARG A 206 -2.11 6.52 -3.84
N PHE A 207 -0.90 6.59 -4.40
CA PHE A 207 -0.67 6.22 -5.79
C PHE A 207 -1.01 4.74 -6.05
N ILE A 208 -0.48 3.81 -5.24
CA ILE A 208 -0.75 2.37 -5.36
C ILE A 208 -2.25 2.10 -5.25
N ALA A 209 -2.91 2.67 -4.25
CA ALA A 209 -4.32 2.45 -4.00
C ALA A 209 -5.21 2.98 -5.14
N ARG A 210 -4.89 4.12 -5.75
CA ARG A 210 -5.57 4.63 -6.95
C ARG A 210 -5.45 3.65 -8.12
N GLN A 211 -4.28 3.06 -8.34
CA GLN A 211 -4.08 2.06 -9.38
C GLN A 211 -4.90 0.78 -9.09
N CYS A 212 -4.97 0.36 -7.83
CA CYS A 212 -5.78 -0.78 -7.42
C CYS A 212 -7.28 -0.55 -7.66
N ILE A 213 -7.81 0.62 -7.26
CA ILE A 213 -9.20 1.02 -7.51
C ILE A 213 -9.48 1.03 -9.01
N ASN A 214 -8.60 1.64 -9.81
CA ASN A 214 -8.78 1.71 -11.26
C ASN A 214 -8.88 0.33 -11.90
N ARG A 215 -7.99 -0.59 -11.51
CA ARG A 215 -7.99 -1.97 -12.02
C ARG A 215 -9.21 -2.75 -11.56
N TYR A 216 -9.60 -2.61 -10.30
CA TYR A 216 -10.79 -3.25 -9.74
C TYR A 216 -12.06 -2.85 -10.51
N LEU A 217 -12.22 -1.56 -10.79
CA LEU A 217 -13.36 -1.03 -11.54
C LEU A 217 -13.35 -1.46 -13.00
N ALA A 218 -12.16 -1.49 -13.64
CA ALA A 218 -12.01 -1.98 -15.00
C ALA A 218 -12.46 -3.45 -15.12
N LYS A 219 -12.06 -4.30 -14.17
CA LYS A 219 -12.47 -5.70 -14.11
C LYS A 219 -13.98 -5.84 -13.88
N ARG A 220 -14.54 -5.10 -12.92
CA ARG A 220 -15.98 -5.17 -12.58
C ARG A 220 -16.89 -4.75 -13.74
N ARG A 221 -16.44 -3.82 -14.59
CA ARG A 221 -17.18 -3.36 -15.77
C ARG A 221 -16.93 -4.19 -17.04
N GLY A 222 -16.25 -5.34 -16.92
CA GLY A 222 -16.06 -6.28 -18.03
C GLY A 222 -15.04 -5.83 -19.07
N LEU A 223 -14.13 -4.91 -18.72
CA LEU A 223 -13.17 -4.33 -19.68
C LEU A 223 -11.84 -5.07 -19.72
N VAL A 224 -11.66 -5.99 -18.78
CA VAL A 224 -10.46 -6.78 -18.62
C VAL A 224 -10.91 -8.21 -18.42
N ALA A 225 -10.62 -9.05 -19.42
CA ALA A 225 -10.67 -10.50 -19.29
C ALA A 225 -9.58 -11.00 -18.33
#